data_AF-A0A0B2W4T5-F1
#
_entry.id   AF-A0A0B2W4T5-F1
#
_cell.length_a   1.000
_cell.length_b   1.000
_cell.length_c   1.000
_cell.angle_alpha   90.00
_cell.angle_beta   90.00
_cell.angle_gamma   90.00
#
_symmetry.space_group_name_H-M   'P 1'
#
loop_
_entity.id
_entity.type
_entity.pdbx_description
1 polymer ?
#
loop_
_entity_poly.entity_id
_entity_poly.type
_entity_poly.pdbx_seq_one_letter_code
_entity_poly.pdbx_strand_id
1 'polypeptide(L)'
;MTAQLTLLNEKKATIWRIGEVRYTFCIAPVNPDEKLGASAFVKMARRFSSGQALTYDWLCDVIGWPISPPQKLIDLVRLEQVYGIVDVYLWLSLRFPDMFPDEMEVRLLEKQLDLAIEDGVARIIELLGIDNAKEASRAKKLIERAKTAKEKAEFEESFEDENEDGDSKNAERQSLKLPEKRKGKRKSITDMVMERGTITAEELEQLRAELRREEAEKLRKKK
;
A
#
# COMPACT_ATOMS: atom_id res chain seq x y z
N MET A 1 31.59 51.73 39.17
CA MET A 1 32.08 50.35 38.94
C MET A 1 30.97 49.30 38.98
N THR A 2 29.89 49.48 39.75
CA THR A 2 28.77 48.51 39.87
C THR A 2 27.96 48.29 38.58
N ALA A 3 27.70 49.34 37.78
CA ALA A 3 26.90 49.23 36.55
C ALA A 3 27.58 48.45 35.40
N GLN A 4 28.92 48.46 35.30
CA GLN A 4 29.64 47.67 34.30
C GLN A 4 29.69 46.19 34.68
N LEU A 5 29.75 45.87 35.98
CA LEU A 5 29.72 44.50 36.49
C LEU A 5 28.35 43.83 36.30
N THR A 6 27.25 44.55 36.50
CA THR A 6 25.90 44.03 36.23
C THR A 6 25.68 43.77 34.75
N LEU A 7 26.04 44.71 33.87
CA LEU A 7 25.97 44.54 32.41
C LEU A 7 26.84 43.37 31.92
N LEU A 8 28.03 43.18 32.50
CA LEU A 8 28.90 42.06 32.15
C LEU A 8 28.32 40.72 32.61
N ASN A 9 27.72 40.66 33.79
CA ASN A 9 27.03 39.46 34.30
C ASN A 9 25.77 39.14 33.50
N GLU A 10 25.01 40.15 33.09
CA GLU A 10 23.81 39.98 32.26
C GLU A 10 24.15 39.52 30.84
N LYS A 11 25.22 40.08 30.25
CA LYS A 11 25.78 39.63 28.96
C LYS A 11 26.36 38.22 29.03
N LYS A 12 27.03 37.87 30.13
CA LYS A 12 27.47 36.49 30.36
C LYS A 12 26.24 35.59 30.46
N ALA A 13 25.30 35.88 31.35
CA ALA A 13 24.09 35.07 31.54
C ALA A 13 23.32 34.83 30.24
N THR A 14 23.22 35.82 29.35
CA THR A 14 22.61 35.66 28.03
C THR A 14 23.44 34.79 27.09
N ILE A 15 24.76 34.97 27.01
CA ILE A 15 25.65 34.11 26.20
C ILE A 15 25.61 32.65 26.68
N TRP A 16 25.65 32.44 27.99
CA TRP A 16 25.53 31.12 28.61
C TRP A 16 24.18 30.47 28.29
N ARG A 17 23.07 31.22 28.43
CA ARG A 17 21.72 30.77 28.06
C ARG A 17 21.60 30.41 26.58
N ILE A 18 22.21 31.18 25.67
CA ILE A 18 22.22 30.89 24.23
C ILE A 18 23.01 29.60 23.91
N GLY A 19 24.09 29.32 24.64
CA GLY A 19 24.85 28.08 24.52
C GLY A 19 24.03 26.85 24.91
N GLU A 20 23.36 26.92 26.06
CA GLU A 20 22.53 25.83 26.60
C GLU A 20 21.34 25.50 25.70
N VAL A 21 20.68 26.53 25.14
CA VAL A 21 19.57 26.33 24.20
C VAL A 21 20.04 25.56 22.97
N ARG A 22 21.11 26.01 22.30
CA ARG A 22 21.61 25.35 21.10
C ARG A 22 22.05 23.92 21.36
N TYR A 23 22.75 23.69 22.47
CA TYR A 23 23.15 22.35 22.87
C TYR A 23 21.94 21.43 23.05
N THR A 24 20.91 21.91 23.74
CA THR A 24 19.67 21.15 24.00
C THR A 24 18.95 20.74 22.71
N PHE A 25 18.85 21.64 21.74
CA PHE A 25 18.27 21.32 20.43
C PHE A 25 19.14 20.29 19.67
N CYS A 26 20.46 20.40 19.73
CA CYS A 26 21.36 19.47 19.03
C CYS A 26 21.33 18.04 19.59
N ILE A 27 20.97 17.86 20.86
CA ILE A 27 20.84 16.53 21.48
C ILE A 27 19.41 15.99 21.46
N ALA A 28 18.46 16.73 20.88
CA ALA A 28 17.08 16.28 20.78
C ALA A 28 17.00 15.01 19.91
N PRO A 29 16.20 14.01 20.29
CA PRO A 29 16.10 12.75 19.57
C PRO A 29 15.27 12.94 18.29
N VAL A 30 15.89 13.45 17.23
CA VAL A 30 15.25 13.66 15.93
C VAL A 30 15.94 12.81 14.86
N ASN A 31 15.15 12.13 14.03
CA ASN A 31 15.66 11.37 12.90
C ASN A 31 15.89 12.30 11.71
N PRO A 32 17.15 12.55 11.27
CA PRO A 32 17.43 13.50 10.19
C PRO A 32 17.06 12.97 8.80
N ASP A 33 16.95 11.65 8.64
CA ASP A 33 16.59 11.01 7.36
C ASP A 33 15.12 11.26 6.99
N GLU A 34 14.31 11.58 7.99
CA GLU A 34 12.90 11.81 7.83
C GLU A 34 12.61 13.28 7.49
N LYS A 35 12.23 13.54 6.24
CA LYS A 35 12.02 14.91 5.73
C LYS A 35 10.95 15.69 6.51
N LEU A 36 9.90 14.99 6.96
CA LEU A 36 8.76 15.60 7.66
C LEU A 36 9.18 16.02 9.08
N GLY A 37 9.75 15.11 9.85
CA GLY A 37 10.38 15.38 11.14
C GLY A 37 11.44 16.48 11.11
N ALA A 38 12.39 16.41 10.18
CA ALA A 38 13.44 17.43 10.04
C ALA A 38 12.85 18.83 9.72
N SER A 39 11.86 18.91 8.82
CA SER A 39 11.18 20.17 8.51
C SER A 39 10.42 20.73 9.71
N ALA A 40 9.69 19.88 10.45
CA ALA A 40 8.98 20.29 11.65
C ALA A 40 9.95 20.79 12.74
N PHE A 41 11.07 20.09 12.94
CA PHE A 41 12.11 20.48 13.88
C PHE A 41 12.71 21.86 13.55
N VAL A 42 12.99 22.13 12.28
CA VAL A 42 13.47 23.47 11.84
C VAL A 42 12.42 24.55 12.10
N LYS A 43 11.12 24.26 11.88
CA LYS A 43 10.03 25.19 12.23
C LYS A 43 9.98 25.46 13.73
N MET A 44 10.13 24.42 14.56
CA MET A 44 10.19 24.56 16.02
C MET A 44 11.35 25.46 16.45
N ALA A 45 12.56 25.18 15.97
CA ALA A 45 13.75 25.96 16.27
C ALA A 45 13.62 27.43 15.81
N ARG A 46 13.04 27.68 14.64
CA ARG A 46 12.78 29.04 14.14
C ARG A 46 11.79 29.79 15.03
N ARG A 47 10.68 29.15 15.41
CA ARG A 47 9.67 29.77 16.27
C ARG A 47 10.22 30.07 17.66
N PHE A 48 10.98 29.13 18.22
CA PHE A 48 11.72 29.30 19.47
C PHE A 48 12.68 30.49 19.42
N SER A 49 13.47 30.61 18.34
CA SER A 49 14.41 31.73 18.15
C SER A 49 13.73 33.09 18.01
N SER A 50 12.46 33.09 17.57
CA SER A 50 11.64 34.30 17.43
C SER A 50 10.97 34.70 18.76
N GLY A 51 11.19 33.93 19.83
CA GLY A 51 10.57 34.17 21.14
C GLY A 51 9.07 33.90 21.17
N GLN A 52 8.54 33.15 20.21
CA GLN A 52 7.13 32.76 20.19
C GLN A 52 6.95 31.41 20.85
N ALA A 53 6.00 31.31 21.79
CA ALA A 53 5.61 30.05 22.39
C ALA A 53 5.09 29.08 21.33
N LEU A 54 5.46 27.82 21.46
CA LEU A 54 4.97 26.73 20.62
C LEU A 54 3.72 26.18 21.31
N THR A 55 2.55 26.63 20.87
CA THR A 55 1.26 26.19 21.41
C THR A 55 0.75 24.90 20.76
N TYR A 56 -0.20 24.24 21.41
CA TYR A 56 -0.90 23.05 20.89
C TYR A 56 -1.51 23.30 19.51
N ASP A 57 -2.25 24.40 19.34
CA ASP A 57 -2.86 24.76 18.05
C ASP A 57 -1.85 24.83 16.90
N TRP A 58 -0.67 25.40 17.19
CA TRP A 58 0.38 25.47 16.19
C TRP A 58 1.00 24.11 15.89
N LEU A 59 1.15 23.25 16.90
CA LEU A 59 1.63 21.89 16.67
C LEU A 59 0.64 21.15 15.76
N CYS A 60 -0.67 21.30 16.02
CA CYS A 60 -1.73 20.76 15.16
C CYS A 60 -1.62 21.27 13.73
N ASP A 61 -1.36 22.57 13.52
CA ASP A 61 -1.15 23.14 12.18
C ASP A 61 0.10 22.57 11.48
N VAL A 62 1.18 22.31 12.24
CA VAL A 62 2.43 21.78 11.68
C VAL A 62 2.29 20.33 11.24
N ILE A 63 1.59 19.51 12.03
CA ILE A 63 1.39 18.09 11.74
C ILE A 63 0.18 17.83 10.83
N GLY A 64 -0.71 18.82 10.67
CA GLY A 64 -1.94 18.70 9.88
C GLY A 64 -3.02 17.88 10.59
N TRP A 65 -3.15 18.05 11.90
CA TRP A 65 -4.19 17.39 12.71
C TRP A 65 -5.57 18.01 12.46
N PRO A 66 -6.67 17.25 12.39
CA PRO A 66 -6.82 15.81 12.60
C PRO A 66 -6.41 14.94 11.40
N ILE A 67 -5.70 13.86 11.68
CA ILE A 67 -5.26 12.91 10.66
C ILE A 67 -6.35 11.86 10.42
N SER A 68 -6.68 11.58 9.16
CA SER A 68 -7.63 10.52 8.81
C SER A 68 -7.05 9.14 9.17
N PRO A 69 -7.91 8.16 9.53
CA PRO A 69 -7.44 6.81 9.86
C PRO A 69 -6.66 6.21 8.68
N PRO A 70 -5.56 5.47 8.96
CA PRO A 70 -4.67 4.98 7.91
C PRO A 70 -5.41 3.98 7.01
N GLN A 71 -5.44 4.23 5.69
CA GLN A 71 -6.01 3.33 4.70
C GLN A 71 -4.95 2.53 3.94
N LYS A 72 -3.71 3.03 3.94
CA LYS A 72 -2.56 2.43 3.28
C LYS A 72 -1.36 2.37 4.22
N LEU A 73 -0.40 1.51 3.90
CA LEU A 73 0.87 1.42 4.64
C LEU A 73 1.61 2.77 4.69
N ILE A 74 1.54 3.57 3.62
CA ILE A 74 2.15 4.90 3.58
C ILE A 74 1.53 5.88 4.59
N ASP A 75 0.24 5.71 4.90
CA ASP A 75 -0.44 6.54 5.89
C ASP A 75 0.01 6.16 7.30
N LEU A 76 0.24 4.87 7.55
CA LEU A 76 0.79 4.38 8.82
C LEU A 76 2.21 4.88 9.06
N VAL A 77 3.07 4.86 8.03
CA VAL A 77 4.41 5.46 8.09
C VAL A 77 4.32 6.95 8.38
N ARG A 78 3.39 7.69 7.75
CA ARG A 78 3.19 9.11 8.06
C ARG A 78 2.74 9.34 9.51
N LEU A 79 1.90 8.47 10.08
CA LEU A 79 1.49 8.56 11.48
C LEU A 79 2.69 8.37 12.42
N GLU A 80 3.57 7.40 12.16
CA GLU A 80 4.81 7.18 12.90
C GLU A 80 5.72 8.42 12.86
N GLN A 81 5.86 9.03 11.69
CA GLN A 81 6.60 10.28 11.50
C GLN A 81 6.05 11.44 12.34
N VAL A 82 4.71 11.58 12.38
CA VAL A 82 4.03 12.59 13.19
C VAL A 82 4.24 12.31 14.68
N TYR A 83 4.17 11.05 15.10
CA TYR A 83 4.45 10.64 16.47
C TYR A 83 5.88 11.06 16.90
N GLY A 84 6.88 10.83 16.05
CA GLY A 84 8.25 11.31 16.30
C GLY A 84 8.36 12.83 16.48
N ILE A 85 7.56 13.63 15.78
CA ILE A 85 7.51 15.09 15.98
C ILE A 85 6.92 15.44 17.36
N VAL A 86 5.86 14.75 17.75
CA VAL A 86 5.20 14.95 19.06
C VAL A 86 6.14 14.59 20.20
N ASP A 87 6.88 13.48 20.08
CA ASP A 87 7.91 13.08 21.04
C ASP A 87 9.00 14.15 21.22
N VAL A 88 9.50 14.70 20.11
CA VAL A 88 10.50 15.77 20.15
C VAL A 88 9.94 17.04 20.81
N TYR A 89 8.68 17.38 20.54
CA TYR A 89 8.02 18.50 21.20
C TYR A 89 7.95 18.30 22.72
N LEU A 90 7.52 17.12 23.19
CA LEU A 90 7.42 16.79 24.61
C LEU A 90 8.80 16.74 25.28
N TRP A 91 9.82 16.24 24.56
CA TRP A 91 11.19 16.22 25.06
C TRP A 91 11.73 17.64 25.29
N LEU A 92 11.36 18.59 24.41
CA LEU A 92 11.71 20.01 24.53
C LEU A 92 10.86 20.72 25.59
N SER A 93 9.59 20.34 25.79
CA SER A 93 8.73 20.95 26.80
C SER A 93 9.25 20.76 28.22
N LEU A 94 9.83 19.58 28.50
CA LEU A 94 10.47 19.26 29.77
C LEU A 94 11.67 20.17 30.10
N ARG A 95 12.28 20.82 29.10
CA ARG A 95 13.47 21.67 29.25
C ARG A 95 13.18 23.15 29.13
N PHE A 96 12.15 23.50 28.36
CA PHE A 96 11.73 24.87 28.12
C PHE A 96 10.23 25.06 28.42
N PRO A 97 9.80 24.92 29.68
CA PRO A 97 8.38 24.98 30.03
C PRO A 97 7.74 26.33 29.68
N ASP A 98 8.50 27.43 29.73
CA ASP A 98 8.02 28.76 29.36
C ASP A 98 7.70 28.91 27.86
N MET A 99 8.37 28.13 27.00
CA MET A 99 8.22 28.20 25.55
C MET A 99 7.29 27.13 24.99
N PHE A 100 7.01 26.09 25.77
CA PHE A 100 6.17 24.95 25.42
C PHE A 100 5.12 24.74 26.53
N PRO A 101 4.12 25.63 26.63
CA PRO A 101 3.17 25.64 27.75
C PRO A 101 2.21 24.44 27.74
N ASP A 102 1.91 23.89 26.56
CA ASP A 102 0.79 22.96 26.36
C ASP A 102 1.19 21.48 26.47
N GLU A 103 2.02 21.12 27.45
CA GLU A 103 2.49 19.73 27.62
C GLU A 103 1.33 18.74 27.80
N MET A 104 0.33 19.08 28.61
CA MET A 104 -0.78 18.18 28.95
C MET A 104 -1.66 17.85 27.75
N GLU A 105 -1.94 18.84 26.90
CA GLU A 105 -2.73 18.64 25.68
C GLU A 105 -1.97 17.79 24.66
N VAL A 106 -0.67 18.04 24.52
CA VAL A 106 0.18 17.27 23.60
C VAL A 106 0.36 15.82 24.07
N ARG A 107 0.39 15.55 25.39
CA ARG A 107 0.36 14.17 25.91
C ARG A 107 -0.96 13.43 25.64
N LEU A 108 -2.08 14.16 25.58
CA LEU A 108 -3.34 13.56 25.17
C LEU A 108 -3.32 13.22 23.68
N LEU A 109 -2.75 14.09 22.86
CA LEU A 109 -2.53 13.85 21.43
C LEU A 109 -1.58 12.66 21.18
N GLU A 110 -0.48 12.57 21.92
CA GLU A 110 0.45 11.42 21.92
C GLU A 110 -0.31 10.10 22.11
N LYS A 111 -1.17 10.02 23.13
CA LYS A 111 -2.01 8.83 23.38
C LYS A 111 -3.01 8.55 22.26
N GLN A 112 -3.59 9.59 21.66
CA GLN A 112 -4.51 9.42 20.54
C GLN A 112 -3.79 8.88 19.30
N LEU A 113 -2.56 9.35 19.06
CA LEU A 113 -1.70 8.85 17.99
C LEU A 113 -1.29 7.40 18.25
N ASP A 114 -0.91 7.05 19.48
CA ASP A 114 -0.57 5.67 19.85
C ASP A 114 -1.72 4.70 19.55
N LEU A 115 -2.95 5.04 19.97
CA LEU A 115 -4.12 4.22 19.68
C LEU A 115 -4.38 4.08 18.18
N ALA A 116 -4.21 5.16 17.41
CA ALA A 116 -4.37 5.13 15.96
C ALA A 116 -3.30 4.28 15.26
N ILE A 117 -2.07 4.29 15.77
CA ILE A 117 -0.97 3.45 15.29
C ILE A 117 -1.22 1.99 15.67
N GLU A 118 -1.62 1.70 16.90
CA GLU A 118 -1.96 0.35 17.38
C GLU A 118 -3.06 -0.28 16.50
N ASP A 119 -4.14 0.46 16.26
CA ASP A 119 -5.23 0.06 15.36
C ASP A 119 -4.74 -0.17 13.92
N GLY A 120 -3.85 0.70 13.43
CA GLY A 120 -3.27 0.58 12.09
C GLY A 120 -2.37 -0.65 11.94
N VAL A 121 -1.55 -0.95 12.95
CA VAL A 121 -0.69 -2.12 13.00
C VAL A 121 -1.51 -3.40 13.14
N ALA A 122 -2.59 -3.39 13.93
CA ALA A 122 -3.52 -4.52 14.02
C ALA A 122 -4.14 -4.87 12.67
N ARG A 123 -4.41 -3.86 11.83
CA ARG A 123 -4.95 -4.00 10.46
C ARG A 123 -3.88 -4.08 9.37
N ILE A 124 -2.60 -4.31 9.69
CA ILE A 124 -1.51 -4.23 8.71
C ILE A 124 -1.69 -5.18 7.51
N ILE A 125 -2.29 -6.35 7.73
CA ILE A 125 -2.59 -7.34 6.68
C ILE A 125 -3.61 -6.77 5.67
N GLU A 126 -4.61 -6.02 6.15
CA GLU A 126 -5.60 -5.33 5.31
C GLU A 126 -4.96 -4.15 4.56
N LEU A 127 -4.09 -3.38 5.23
CA LEU A 127 -3.34 -2.26 4.65
C LEU A 127 -2.34 -2.70 3.57
N LEU A 128 -1.77 -3.89 3.71
CA LEU A 128 -0.94 -4.55 2.69
C LEU A 128 -1.75 -5.00 1.47
N GLY A 129 -3.09 -4.99 1.57
CA GLY A 129 -3.99 -5.30 0.47
C GLY A 129 -3.85 -6.74 -0.03
N ILE A 130 -3.45 -7.69 0.82
CA ILE A 130 -3.29 -9.11 0.42
C ILE A 130 -4.64 -9.67 -0.06
N ASP A 131 -5.75 -9.20 0.52
CA ASP A 131 -7.09 -9.59 0.10
C ASP A 131 -7.55 -8.77 -1.13
N ASN A 132 -7.28 -7.47 -1.15
CA ASN A 132 -7.55 -6.60 -2.31
C ASN A 132 -6.75 -6.99 -3.56
N ALA A 133 -5.54 -7.55 -3.43
CA ALA A 133 -4.72 -8.02 -4.54
C ALA A 133 -5.30 -9.30 -5.15
N LYS A 134 -5.87 -10.20 -4.33
CA LYS A 134 -6.62 -11.38 -4.79
C LYS A 134 -7.93 -10.97 -5.46
N GLU A 135 -8.62 -9.97 -4.95
CA GLU A 135 -9.85 -9.46 -5.55
C GLU A 135 -9.60 -8.67 -6.83
N ALA A 136 -8.59 -7.79 -6.86
CA ALA A 136 -8.20 -7.04 -8.05
C ALA A 136 -7.69 -7.95 -9.18
N SER A 137 -6.97 -9.03 -8.84
CA SER A 137 -6.56 -10.03 -9.83
C SER A 137 -7.75 -10.88 -10.32
N ARG A 138 -8.72 -11.20 -9.47
CA ARG A 138 -10.00 -11.84 -9.87
C ARG A 138 -10.85 -10.92 -10.74
N ALA A 139 -11.00 -9.65 -10.37
CA ALA A 139 -11.77 -8.65 -11.12
C ALA A 139 -11.16 -8.40 -12.51
N LYS A 140 -9.83 -8.25 -12.60
CA LYS A 140 -9.12 -8.16 -13.90
C LYS A 140 -9.38 -9.37 -14.79
N LYS A 141 -9.36 -10.59 -14.22
CA LYS A 141 -9.63 -11.83 -14.95
C LYS A 141 -11.09 -11.94 -15.42
N LEU A 142 -12.04 -11.45 -14.63
CA LEU A 142 -13.46 -11.41 -15.00
C LEU A 142 -13.73 -10.39 -16.11
N ILE A 143 -13.12 -9.21 -16.05
CA ILE A 143 -13.25 -8.17 -17.08
C ILE A 143 -12.65 -8.63 -18.41
N GLU A 144 -11.47 -9.26 -18.39
CA GLU A 144 -10.86 -9.84 -19.59
C GLU A 144 -11.77 -10.91 -20.20
N ARG A 145 -12.33 -11.80 -19.37
CA ARG A 145 -13.26 -12.85 -19.83
C ARG A 145 -14.55 -12.27 -20.42
N ALA A 146 -15.12 -11.25 -19.78
CA ALA A 146 -16.31 -10.56 -20.28
C ALA A 146 -16.05 -9.88 -21.63
N LYS A 147 -14.88 -9.25 -21.80
CA LYS A 147 -14.48 -8.64 -23.08
C LYS A 147 -14.33 -9.68 -24.19
N THR A 148 -13.66 -10.81 -23.91
CA THR A 148 -13.54 -11.90 -24.90
C THR A 148 -14.87 -12.56 -25.24
N ALA A 149 -15.81 -12.63 -24.28
CA ALA A 149 -17.13 -13.19 -24.53
C ALA A 149 -18.00 -12.25 -25.37
N LYS A 150 -17.90 -10.94 -25.15
CA LYS A 150 -18.61 -9.93 -25.95
C LYS A 150 -18.10 -9.87 -27.38
N GLU A 151 -16.78 -9.86 -27.57
CA GLU A 151 -16.16 -9.92 -28.91
C GLU A 151 -16.52 -11.23 -29.64
N LYS A 152 -16.65 -12.36 -28.92
CA LYS A 152 -17.13 -13.63 -29.50
C LYS A 152 -18.61 -13.56 -29.92
N ALA A 153 -19.47 -12.98 -29.08
CA ALA A 153 -20.90 -12.87 -29.37
C ALA A 153 -21.16 -11.93 -30.57
N GLU A 154 -20.48 -10.79 -30.64
CA GLU A 154 -20.57 -9.86 -31.77
C GLU A 154 -20.07 -10.50 -33.09
N PHE A 155 -19.07 -11.38 -33.02
CA PHE A 155 -18.59 -12.16 -34.17
C PHE A 155 -19.57 -13.27 -34.61
N GLU A 156 -20.33 -13.84 -33.67
CA GLU A 156 -21.29 -14.92 -33.93
C GLU A 156 -22.61 -14.35 -34.47
N GLU A 157 -23.08 -13.22 -33.93
CA GLU A 157 -24.24 -12.46 -34.41
C GLU A 157 -24.07 -11.96 -35.85
N SER A 158 -22.84 -11.56 -36.22
CA SER A 158 -22.53 -11.18 -37.61
C SER A 158 -22.52 -12.34 -38.62
N PHE A 159 -22.57 -13.60 -38.16
CA PHE A 159 -22.71 -14.80 -39.00
C PHE A 159 -24.16 -15.30 -39.11
N GLU A 160 -25.06 -14.85 -38.23
CA GLU A 160 -26.46 -15.29 -38.18
C GLU A 160 -27.39 -14.46 -39.09
N ASP A 161 -27.01 -13.23 -39.46
CA ASP A 161 -27.75 -12.36 -40.40
C ASP A 161 -27.69 -12.81 -41.89
N GLU A 162 -26.90 -13.85 -42.24
CA GLU A 162 -26.76 -14.34 -43.62
C GLU A 162 -27.52 -15.66 -43.92
N ASN A 163 -28.34 -16.20 -43.00
CA ASN A 163 -29.11 -17.42 -43.25
C ASN A 163 -30.63 -17.18 -43.31
N GLU A 164 -31.07 -16.33 -44.23
CA GLU A 164 -32.45 -16.34 -44.72
C GLU A 164 -32.46 -16.16 -46.25
N ASP A 165 -31.87 -17.13 -46.96
CA ASP A 165 -32.40 -17.70 -48.20
C ASP A 165 -31.43 -18.75 -48.76
N GLY A 166 -31.97 -19.92 -49.09
CA GLY A 166 -31.18 -21.08 -49.50
C GLY A 166 -30.50 -20.92 -50.86
N ASP A 167 -29.26 -21.38 -50.97
CA ASP A 167 -28.78 -22.29 -52.02
C ASP A 167 -27.29 -22.62 -51.76
N SER A 168 -26.91 -23.86 -52.04
CA SER A 168 -25.56 -24.38 -51.82
C SER A 168 -24.53 -23.71 -52.73
N LYS A 169 -23.67 -22.82 -52.21
CA LYS A 169 -22.33 -22.58 -52.79
C LYS A 169 -21.27 -22.40 -51.70
N ASN A 170 -20.29 -23.30 -51.78
CA ASN A 170 -19.04 -23.37 -51.03
C ASN A 170 -18.27 -22.05 -51.12
N ALA A 171 -18.47 -21.16 -50.14
CA ALA A 171 -17.67 -19.96 -49.94
C ALA A 171 -16.65 -20.23 -48.84
N GLU A 172 -15.40 -20.06 -49.23
CA GLU A 172 -14.18 -20.25 -48.48
C GLU A 172 -14.24 -19.52 -47.13
N ARG A 173 -14.41 -20.29 -46.03
CA ARG A 173 -14.30 -19.80 -44.65
C ARG A 173 -12.88 -19.29 -44.43
N GLN A 174 -12.61 -18.04 -44.79
CA GLN A 174 -11.38 -17.35 -44.43
C GLN A 174 -11.34 -17.19 -42.92
N SER A 175 -10.70 -18.16 -42.26
CA SER A 175 -10.41 -18.14 -40.84
C SER A 175 -9.61 -16.88 -40.50
N LEU A 176 -10.21 -15.96 -39.74
CA LEU A 176 -9.48 -14.87 -39.09
C LEU A 176 -8.33 -15.47 -38.27
N LYS A 177 -7.10 -15.17 -38.67
CA LYS A 177 -5.90 -15.60 -37.94
C LYS A 177 -5.87 -14.87 -36.60
N LEU A 178 -6.16 -15.58 -35.51
CA LEU A 178 -5.93 -15.09 -34.15
C LEU A 178 -4.44 -14.69 -34.00
N PRO A 179 -4.13 -13.65 -33.20
CA PRO A 179 -2.74 -13.35 -32.85
C PRO A 179 -2.08 -14.58 -32.23
N GLU A 180 -0.86 -14.89 -32.66
CA GLU A 180 -0.10 -16.04 -32.15
C GLU A 180 -0.06 -16.00 -30.63
N LYS A 181 -0.78 -16.94 -30.00
CA LYS A 181 -0.70 -17.21 -28.57
C LYS A 181 0.77 -17.34 -28.22
N ARG A 182 1.24 -16.49 -27.31
CA ARG A 182 2.55 -16.58 -26.63
C ARG A 182 2.94 -18.05 -26.49
N LYS A 183 4.03 -18.45 -27.16
CA LYS A 183 4.64 -19.79 -27.14
C LYS A 183 5.15 -20.14 -25.73
N GLY A 184 4.24 -20.28 -24.78
CA GLY A 184 4.44 -21.09 -23.60
C GLY A 184 3.67 -22.37 -23.83
N LYS A 185 4.37 -23.44 -24.24
CA LYS A 185 3.81 -24.79 -24.34
C LYS A 185 3.34 -25.16 -22.94
N ARG A 186 2.05 -24.93 -22.62
CA ARG A 186 1.45 -25.47 -21.39
C ARG A 186 1.54 -26.97 -21.56
N LYS A 187 2.46 -27.61 -20.84
CA LYS A 187 2.58 -29.07 -20.79
C LYS A 187 1.18 -29.59 -20.49
N SER A 188 0.67 -30.48 -21.34
CA SER A 188 -0.66 -31.06 -21.12
C SER A 188 -0.65 -31.70 -19.73
N ILE A 189 -1.77 -31.64 -19.01
CA ILE A 189 -1.86 -32.24 -17.67
C ILE A 189 -1.45 -33.72 -17.72
N THR A 190 -1.74 -34.39 -18.83
CA THR A 190 -1.29 -35.75 -19.14
C THR A 190 0.23 -35.88 -19.17
N ASP A 191 0.93 -34.94 -19.80
CA ASP A 191 2.39 -34.95 -19.92
C ASP A 191 3.04 -34.69 -18.55
N MET A 192 2.42 -33.82 -17.75
CA MET A 192 2.87 -33.48 -16.40
C MET A 192 2.73 -34.66 -15.42
N VAL A 193 1.70 -35.48 -15.60
CA VAL A 193 1.47 -36.70 -14.80
C VAL A 193 2.44 -37.80 -15.21
N MET A 194 2.75 -37.93 -16.50
CA MET A 194 3.78 -38.86 -17.01
C MET A 194 5.18 -38.48 -16.51
N GLU A 195 5.51 -37.19 -16.51
CA GLU A 195 6.81 -36.66 -16.05
C GLU A 195 7.01 -36.80 -14.52
N ARG A 196 5.91 -36.85 -13.75
CA ARG A 196 5.93 -37.09 -12.30
C ARG A 196 5.98 -38.57 -11.91
N GLY A 197 6.00 -39.48 -12.90
CA GLY A 197 6.22 -40.92 -12.69
C GLY A 197 5.10 -41.65 -11.94
N THR A 198 3.92 -41.05 -11.80
CA THR A 198 2.80 -41.65 -11.08
C THR A 198 2.02 -42.68 -11.90
N ILE A 199 2.13 -42.65 -13.24
CA ILE A 199 1.47 -43.55 -14.19
C ILE A 199 2.42 -43.74 -15.37
N THR A 200 2.64 -44.98 -15.80
CA THR A 200 3.45 -45.32 -16.99
C THR A 200 2.68 -45.03 -18.28
N ALA A 201 3.40 -44.81 -19.39
CA ALA A 201 2.77 -44.50 -20.67
C ALA A 201 1.79 -45.60 -21.15
N GLU A 202 2.07 -46.85 -20.81
CA GLU A 202 1.24 -48.01 -21.14
C GLU A 202 -0.07 -48.03 -20.34
N GLU A 203 -0.03 -47.70 -19.05
CA GLU A 203 -1.21 -47.61 -18.19
C GLU A 203 -2.18 -46.51 -18.64
N LEU A 204 -1.67 -45.38 -19.15
CA LEU A 204 -2.49 -44.30 -19.70
C LEU A 204 -3.22 -44.70 -20.99
N GLU A 205 -2.55 -45.46 -21.86
CA GLU A 205 -3.13 -45.93 -23.10
C GLU A 205 -4.22 -46.98 -22.86
N GLN A 206 -4.00 -47.87 -21.89
CA GLN A 206 -5.01 -48.82 -21.44
C GLN A 206 -6.25 -48.10 -20.88
N LEU A 207 -6.07 -47.08 -20.03
CA LEU A 207 -7.20 -46.30 -19.49
C LEU A 207 -8.00 -45.59 -20.58
N ARG A 208 -7.32 -45.05 -21.61
CA ARG A 208 -7.98 -44.42 -22.77
C ARG A 208 -8.76 -45.42 -23.59
N ALA A 209 -8.23 -46.62 -23.78
CA ALA A 209 -8.92 -47.69 -24.48
C ALA A 209 -10.17 -48.16 -23.71
N GLU A 210 -10.07 -48.25 -22.38
CA GLU A 210 -11.16 -48.66 -21.50
C GLU A 210 -12.31 -47.64 -21.47
N LEU A 211 -11.99 -46.35 -21.35
CA LEU A 211 -12.98 -45.27 -21.44
C LEU A 211 -13.70 -45.23 -22.80
N ARG A 212 -12.96 -45.44 -23.91
CA ARG A 212 -13.56 -45.49 -25.25
C ARG A 212 -14.50 -46.71 -25.40
N ARG A 213 -14.16 -47.82 -24.73
CA ARG A 213 -14.99 -49.03 -24.69
C ARG A 213 -16.26 -48.80 -23.89
N GLU A 214 -16.16 -48.16 -22.72
CA GLU A 214 -17.30 -47.78 -21.91
C GLU A 214 -18.23 -46.79 -22.63
N GLU A 215 -17.67 -45.80 -23.34
CA GLU A 215 -18.46 -44.85 -24.13
C GLU A 215 -19.23 -45.55 -25.25
N ALA A 216 -18.59 -46.49 -25.97
CA ALA A 216 -19.23 -47.30 -26.99
C ALA A 216 -20.33 -48.21 -26.42
N GLU A 217 -20.13 -48.77 -25.22
CA GLU A 217 -21.12 -49.58 -24.53
C GLU A 217 -22.31 -48.74 -24.04
N LYS A 218 -22.06 -47.54 -23.51
CA LYS A 218 -23.09 -46.56 -23.14
C LYS A 218 -23.89 -46.12 -24.36
N LEU A 219 -23.24 -45.93 -25.52
CA LEU A 219 -23.93 -45.59 -26.77
C LEU A 219 -24.83 -46.74 -27.27
N ARG A 220 -24.40 -48.00 -27.10
CA ARG A 220 -25.22 -49.18 -27.45
C ARG A 220 -26.40 -49.39 -26.51
N LYS A 221 -26.29 -49.05 -25.22
CA LYS A 221 -27.39 -49.12 -24.25
C LYS A 221 -28.41 -47.98 -24.39
N LYS A 222 -28.07 -46.93 -25.16
CA LYS A 222 -28.93 -45.76 -25.40
C LYS A 222 -29.74 -45.86 -26.70
N LYS A 223 -29.61 -46.95 -27.44
CA LYS A 223 -30.40 -47.30 -28.64
C LYS A 223 -31.39 -48.41 -28.29
#